data_AF-A0A928WB59-F1
#
_entry.id   AF-A0A928WB59-F1
#
_cell.length_a   1.000
_cell.length_b   1.000
_cell.length_c   1.000
_cell.angle_alpha   90.00
_cell.angle_beta   90.00
_cell.angle_gamma   90.00
#
_symmetry.space_group_name_H-M   'P 1'
#
loop_
_entity.id
_entity.type
_entity.pdbx_description
1 polymer ?
#
loop_
_entity_poly.entity_id
_entity_poly.type
_entity_poly.pdbx_seq_one_letter_code
_entity_poly.pdbx_strand_id
1 'polypeptide(L)'
;MAGQRPRQGWIYSMNPYRVSLRCKLGHVHIYNLDEPGEVECQTCTENINSSRVFRGLHPYIIWTSDQFQDESGYIATFSVIPLTSKTTFNGLPTTYPINSTSRNGLDKSSYALVHQICTVDANCFKDSSANWLDRIGQLDKQDKEAIEERLKYFLNIQKNPSEDWFAQNASPELLKKVFDYLPEETKDLAIEELINNLGS
;
A
#
# COMPACT_ATOMS: atom_id res chain seq x y z
N MET A 1 -14.00 25.54 8.50
CA MET A 1 -14.89 24.38 8.76
C MET A 1 -13.98 23.18 8.91
N ALA A 2 -14.18 22.30 9.88
CA ALA A 2 -13.35 21.10 10.00
C ALA A 2 -13.64 20.16 8.83
N GLY A 3 -12.60 19.57 8.25
CA GLY A 3 -12.74 18.58 7.19
C GLY A 3 -13.40 17.29 7.68
N GLN A 4 -13.59 16.35 6.76
CA GLN A 4 -14.16 15.03 7.07
C GLN A 4 -13.05 13.96 7.13
N ARG A 5 -13.30 12.90 7.89
CA ARG A 5 -12.42 11.71 7.92
C ARG A 5 -12.18 11.21 6.48
N PRO A 6 -10.92 11.00 6.07
CA PRO A 6 -10.58 10.56 4.72
C PRO A 6 -11.30 9.28 4.29
N ARG A 7 -11.67 9.19 3.00
CA ARG A 7 -12.37 8.03 2.39
C ARG A 7 -11.70 7.63 1.08
N GLN A 8 -11.92 6.38 0.66
CA GLN A 8 -11.35 5.85 -0.58
C GLN A 8 -11.67 6.71 -1.81
N GLY A 9 -10.61 7.05 -2.54
CA GLY A 9 -10.59 7.87 -3.73
C GLY A 9 -10.67 9.37 -3.47
N TRP A 10 -10.65 9.83 -2.23
CA TRP A 10 -10.48 11.26 -1.94
C TRP A 10 -9.03 11.69 -2.12
N ILE A 11 -8.85 12.96 -2.50
CA ILE A 11 -7.54 13.55 -2.77
C ILE A 11 -7.26 14.63 -1.75
N TYR A 12 -6.08 14.58 -1.14
CA TYR A 12 -5.60 15.55 -0.15
C TYR A 12 -4.22 16.05 -0.52
N SER A 13 -3.96 17.33 -0.25
CA SER A 13 -2.59 17.86 -0.21
C SER A 13 -2.08 17.60 1.20
N MET A 14 -1.08 16.74 1.35
CA MET A 14 -0.50 16.46 2.66
C MET A 14 1.00 16.24 2.57
N ASN A 15 1.67 16.36 3.72
CA ASN A 15 3.07 16.00 3.88
C ASN A 15 3.15 14.76 4.78
N PRO A 16 3.61 13.59 4.29
CA PRO A 16 3.57 12.35 5.06
C PRO A 16 4.75 12.27 6.03
N TYR A 17 4.77 13.12 7.06
CA TYR A 17 5.84 13.18 8.06
C TYR A 17 5.91 11.95 8.97
N ARG A 18 4.88 11.09 8.98
CA ARG A 18 4.88 9.85 9.77
C ARG A 18 4.34 8.69 8.94
N VAL A 19 5.23 7.75 8.61
CA VAL A 19 4.96 6.67 7.64
C VAL A 19 5.42 5.30 8.13
N SER A 20 4.73 4.26 7.68
CA SER A 20 5.17 2.87 7.86
C SER A 20 6.15 2.51 6.75
N LEU A 21 7.35 2.09 7.12
CA LEU A 21 8.39 1.65 6.19
C LEU A 21 8.83 0.22 6.52
N ARG A 22 9.17 -0.52 5.48
CA ARG A 22 9.65 -1.91 5.55
C ARG A 22 11.11 -1.97 5.12
N CYS A 23 11.98 -2.55 5.94
CA CYS A 23 13.36 -2.82 5.54
C CYS A 23 13.46 -4.06 4.63
N LYS A 24 14.62 -4.29 4.00
CA LYS A 24 14.83 -5.44 3.11
C LYS A 24 14.69 -6.79 3.80
N LEU A 25 14.99 -6.86 5.10
CA LEU A 25 14.83 -8.07 5.92
C LEU A 25 13.37 -8.28 6.36
N GLY A 26 12.48 -7.34 6.05
CA GLY A 26 11.05 -7.49 6.27
C GLY A 26 10.52 -6.86 7.56
N HIS A 27 11.36 -6.27 8.41
CA HIS A 27 10.91 -5.52 9.59
C HIS A 27 10.10 -4.29 9.16
N VAL A 28 8.97 -4.06 9.81
CA VAL A 28 8.06 -2.94 9.54
C VAL A 28 7.97 -2.07 10.78
N HIS A 29 8.25 -0.78 10.64
CA HIS A 29 8.15 0.20 11.73
C HIS A 29 7.55 1.52 11.22
N ILE A 30 7.05 2.33 12.15
CA ILE A 30 6.61 3.69 11.87
C ILE A 30 7.77 4.65 12.14
N TYR A 31 8.06 5.51 11.17
CA TYR A 31 9.13 6.49 11.22
C TYR A 31 8.54 7.89 11.16
N ASN A 32 9.10 8.78 11.99
CA ASN A 32 8.94 10.22 11.80
C ASN A 32 10.02 10.68 10.82
N LEU A 33 9.62 11.38 9.77
CA LEU A 33 10.47 11.85 8.69
C LEU A 33 10.44 13.38 8.66
N ASP A 34 11.61 13.97 8.88
CA ASP A 34 11.79 15.43 8.82
C ASP A 34 12.36 15.88 7.47
N GLU A 35 13.14 15.02 6.82
CA GLU A 35 13.75 15.26 5.51
C GLU A 35 13.75 14.01 4.61
N PRO A 36 13.77 14.18 3.27
CA PRO A 36 13.95 13.05 2.35
C PRO A 36 15.36 12.48 2.51
N GLY A 37 15.49 11.17 2.76
CA GLY A 37 16.81 10.56 2.93
C GLY A 37 16.78 9.06 3.19
N GLU A 38 17.78 8.59 3.92
CA GLU A 38 17.84 7.22 4.45
C GLU A 38 17.55 7.23 5.95
N VAL A 39 16.81 6.23 6.41
CA VAL A 39 16.60 5.97 7.85
C VAL A 39 17.06 4.56 8.17
N GLU A 40 17.74 4.38 9.31
CA GLU A 40 18.16 3.07 9.77
C GLU A 40 16.95 2.29 10.34
N CYS A 41 16.90 0.99 10.08
CA CYS A 41 15.85 0.14 10.61
C CYS A 41 15.95 0.04 12.15
N GLN A 42 14.82 0.17 12.85
CA GLN A 42 14.81 0.11 14.33
C GLN A 42 15.20 -1.26 14.91
N THR A 43 15.16 -2.33 14.10
CA THR A 43 15.50 -3.70 14.52
C THR A 43 16.85 -4.19 13.97
N CYS A 44 17.36 -3.60 12.88
CA CYS A 44 18.57 -4.07 12.21
C CYS A 44 19.36 -2.93 11.56
N THR A 45 20.59 -3.19 11.11
CA THR A 45 21.49 -2.17 10.55
C THR A 45 21.22 -1.83 9.08
N GLU A 46 20.05 -2.16 8.53
CA GLU A 46 19.71 -1.85 7.14
C GLU A 46 19.20 -0.42 7.01
N ASN A 47 19.72 0.30 6.01
CA ASN A 47 19.20 1.61 5.62
C ASN A 47 18.00 1.48 4.70
N ILE A 48 16.97 2.28 4.99
CA ILE A 48 15.72 2.37 4.23
C ILE A 48 15.66 3.75 3.57
N ASN A 49 15.58 3.79 2.23
CA ASN A 49 15.42 5.04 1.49
C ASN A 49 13.96 5.55 1.58
N SER A 50 13.75 6.63 2.32
CA SER A 50 12.44 7.26 2.56
C SER A 50 12.09 8.33 1.53
N SER A 51 13.03 8.78 0.69
CA SER A 51 12.84 9.87 -0.30
C SER A 51 11.76 9.57 -1.33
N ARG A 52 11.41 8.29 -1.52
CA ARG A 52 10.30 7.90 -2.40
C ARG A 52 8.94 8.21 -1.78
N VAL A 53 8.84 8.27 -0.46
CA VAL A 53 7.61 8.45 0.30
C VAL A 53 7.47 9.89 0.79
N PHE A 54 8.54 10.46 1.36
CA PHE A 54 8.57 11.83 1.86
C PHE A 54 9.09 12.79 0.81
N ARG A 55 8.18 13.58 0.21
CA ARG A 55 8.50 14.55 -0.84
C ARG A 55 8.13 15.98 -0.46
N GLY A 56 7.73 16.24 0.78
CA GLY A 56 7.05 17.46 1.17
C GLY A 56 5.58 17.46 0.75
N LEU A 57 4.95 18.63 0.78
CA LEU A 57 3.52 18.80 0.50
C LEU A 57 3.16 18.40 -0.95
N HIS A 58 2.43 17.30 -1.10
CA HIS A 58 2.02 16.77 -2.41
C HIS A 58 0.57 16.25 -2.38
N PRO A 59 -0.07 16.12 -3.54
CA PRO A 59 -1.38 15.48 -3.63
C PRO A 59 -1.27 13.96 -3.49
N TYR A 60 -2.14 13.37 -2.68
CA TYR A 60 -2.26 11.94 -2.45
C TYR A 60 -3.71 11.49 -2.58
N ILE A 61 -3.91 10.31 -3.17
CA ILE A 61 -5.20 9.61 -3.18
C ILE A 61 -5.25 8.69 -1.96
N ILE A 62 -6.33 8.75 -1.20
CA ILE A 62 -6.64 7.76 -0.16
C ILE A 62 -7.13 6.48 -0.83
N TRP A 63 -6.55 5.33 -0.54
CA TRP A 63 -7.03 4.05 -1.05
C TRP A 63 -7.78 3.25 0.00
N THR A 64 -7.11 2.91 1.10
CA THR A 64 -7.72 2.19 2.22
C THR A 64 -7.47 2.93 3.52
N SER A 65 -8.29 2.63 4.52
CA SER A 65 -8.07 3.05 5.89
C SER A 65 -7.86 1.81 6.72
N ASP A 66 -6.71 1.72 7.37
CA ASP A 66 -6.33 0.57 8.16
C ASP A 66 -6.04 1.02 9.59
N GLN A 67 -6.32 0.16 10.56
CA GLN A 67 -5.91 0.38 11.95
C GLN A 67 -4.88 -0.68 12.30
N PHE A 68 -3.72 -0.24 12.76
CA PHE A 68 -2.71 -1.13 13.32
C PHE A 68 -2.61 -0.85 14.82
N GLN A 69 -2.43 -1.91 15.61
CA GLN A 69 -2.19 -1.80 17.04
C GLN A 69 -0.70 -2.01 17.29
N ASP A 70 -0.06 -1.09 17.99
CA ASP A 70 1.29 -1.27 18.54
C ASP A 70 1.26 -1.20 20.07
N GLU A 71 2.43 -1.33 20.71
CA GLU A 71 2.58 -1.27 22.17
C GLU A 71 2.11 0.07 22.78
N SER A 72 1.99 1.13 21.95
CA SER A 72 1.52 2.46 22.36
C SER A 72 0.02 2.68 22.11
N GLY A 73 -0.67 1.70 21.53
CA GLY A 73 -2.12 1.71 21.28
C GLY A 73 -2.51 1.59 19.80
N TYR A 74 -3.76 1.95 19.47
CA TYR A 74 -4.23 1.93 18.08
C TYR A 74 -3.72 3.15 17.32
N ILE A 75 -2.93 2.92 16.28
CA ILE A 75 -2.56 3.92 15.28
C ILE A 75 -3.49 3.76 14.08
N ALA A 76 -4.32 4.78 13.87
CA ALA A 76 -5.09 4.89 12.64
C ALA A 76 -4.14 5.28 11.50
N THR A 77 -4.20 4.55 10.39
CA THR A 77 -3.37 4.79 9.21
C THR A 77 -4.22 4.79 7.94
N PHE A 78 -3.65 5.32 6.88
CA PHE A 78 -4.23 5.26 5.54
C PHE A 78 -3.20 4.76 4.55
N SER A 79 -3.60 3.84 3.68
CA SER A 79 -2.83 3.51 2.49
C SER A 79 -3.13 4.56 1.42
N VAL A 80 -2.08 5.19 0.91
CA VAL A 80 -2.21 6.33 0.01
C VAL A 80 -1.32 6.20 -1.22
N ILE A 81 -1.80 6.73 -2.34
CA ILE A 81 -1.12 6.69 -3.63
C ILE A 81 -0.69 8.12 -3.98
N PRO A 82 0.62 8.40 -4.12
CA PRO A 82 1.07 9.74 -4.49
C PRO A 82 0.70 10.09 -5.93
N LEU A 83 0.38 11.36 -6.14
CA LEU A 83 0.16 11.96 -7.44
C LEU A 83 1.37 12.80 -7.86
N THR A 84 1.69 12.79 -9.16
CA THR A 84 2.69 13.71 -9.74
C THR A 84 2.24 14.24 -11.09
N SER A 85 2.56 15.49 -11.40
CA SER A 85 2.39 16.03 -12.75
C SER A 85 3.60 15.79 -13.65
N LYS A 86 4.68 15.17 -13.14
CA LYS A 86 5.87 14.85 -13.93
C LYS A 86 5.60 13.65 -14.83
N THR A 87 6.09 13.72 -16.06
CA THR A 87 5.90 12.68 -17.08
C THR A 87 6.92 11.54 -16.99
N THR A 88 7.84 11.58 -16.00
CA THR A 88 8.93 10.60 -15.83
C THR A 88 8.43 9.16 -15.72
N PHE A 89 7.23 8.94 -15.17
CA PHE A 89 6.65 7.61 -14.97
C PHE A 89 5.57 7.27 -16.02
N ASN A 90 5.47 8.06 -17.09
CA ASN A 90 4.49 7.82 -18.14
C ASN A 90 4.76 6.48 -18.85
N GLY A 91 3.70 5.74 -19.18
CA GLY A 91 3.76 4.44 -19.85
C GLY A 91 4.05 3.24 -18.95
N LEU A 92 4.35 3.45 -17.65
CA LEU A 92 4.50 2.34 -16.72
C LEU A 92 3.13 1.66 -16.46
N PRO A 93 3.08 0.31 -16.42
CA PRO A 93 1.83 -0.41 -16.13
C PRO A 93 1.30 -0.10 -14.72
N THR A 94 2.17 0.31 -13.80
CA THR A 94 1.85 0.72 -12.42
C THR A 94 1.64 2.23 -12.28
N THR A 95 1.39 2.93 -13.39
CA THR A 95 1.08 4.35 -13.41
C THR A 95 -0.23 4.59 -14.17
N TYR A 96 -1.08 5.44 -13.62
CA TYR A 96 -2.37 5.79 -14.22
C TYR A 96 -2.47 7.30 -14.46
N PRO A 97 -2.69 7.76 -15.70
CA PRO A 97 -2.95 9.17 -15.98
C PRO A 97 -4.37 9.55 -15.51
N ILE A 98 -4.48 10.69 -14.84
CA ILE A 98 -5.72 11.30 -14.35
C ILE A 98 -5.80 12.70 -14.93
N ASN A 99 -6.85 12.96 -15.71
CA ASN A 99 -7.10 14.29 -16.24
C ASN A 99 -7.62 15.22 -15.14
N SER A 100 -7.28 16.50 -15.21
CA SER A 100 -7.87 17.50 -14.31
C SER A 100 -9.38 17.61 -14.56
N THR A 101 -10.17 17.56 -13.49
CA THR A 101 -11.61 17.79 -13.53
C THR A 101 -12.04 18.65 -12.35
N SER A 102 -13.19 19.31 -12.45
CA SER A 102 -13.78 20.06 -11.33
C SER A 102 -14.07 19.18 -10.11
N ARG A 103 -14.23 17.86 -10.30
CA ARG A 103 -14.54 16.91 -9.24
C ARG A 103 -13.29 16.44 -8.48
N ASN A 104 -12.18 16.22 -9.19
CA ASN A 104 -10.93 15.82 -8.56
C ASN A 104 -10.09 17.01 -8.05
N GLY A 105 -10.38 18.22 -8.54
CA GLY A 105 -9.79 19.46 -8.06
C GLY A 105 -8.30 19.63 -8.36
N LEU A 106 -7.75 18.81 -9.26
CA LEU A 106 -6.35 18.89 -9.67
C LEU A 106 -6.15 20.09 -10.59
N ASP A 107 -5.05 20.83 -10.42
CA ASP A 107 -4.69 21.98 -11.26
C ASP A 107 -4.26 21.59 -12.68
N LYS A 108 -3.74 20.37 -12.84
CA LYS A 108 -3.25 19.81 -14.10
C LYS A 108 -3.41 18.29 -14.13
N SER A 109 -3.34 17.73 -15.33
CA SER A 109 -3.26 16.29 -15.49
C SER A 109 -2.09 15.73 -14.69
N SER A 110 -2.37 14.68 -13.94
CA SER A 110 -1.46 14.08 -12.98
C SER A 110 -1.43 12.57 -13.18
N TYR A 111 -0.44 11.92 -12.60
CA TYR A 111 -0.24 10.48 -12.66
C TYR A 111 -0.33 9.90 -11.25
N ALA A 112 -1.18 8.90 -11.07
CA ALA A 112 -1.19 8.07 -9.87
C ALA A 112 -0.07 7.03 -9.94
N LEU A 113 0.84 7.09 -8.98
CA LEU A 113 2.02 6.23 -8.91
C LEU A 113 1.71 5.02 -8.03
N VAL A 114 0.98 4.05 -8.57
CA VAL A 114 0.50 2.86 -7.83
C VAL A 114 1.65 2.08 -7.19
N HIS A 115 2.78 1.97 -7.89
CA HIS A 115 3.99 1.32 -7.37
C HIS A 115 4.65 2.05 -6.19
N GLN A 116 4.15 3.23 -5.81
CA GLN A 116 4.62 4.03 -4.68
C GLN A 116 3.54 4.18 -3.62
N ILE A 117 2.53 3.31 -3.62
CA ILE A 117 1.57 3.23 -2.53
C ILE A 117 2.30 3.05 -1.20
N CYS A 118 1.92 3.82 -0.19
CA CYS A 118 2.54 3.81 1.13
C CYS A 118 1.49 3.95 2.23
N THR A 119 1.85 3.55 3.45
CA THR A 119 0.97 3.67 4.62
C THR A 119 1.43 4.84 5.47
N VAL A 120 0.49 5.75 5.77
CA VAL A 120 0.74 7.02 6.44
C VAL A 120 -0.14 7.13 7.69
N ASP A 121 0.40 7.71 8.77
CA ASP A 121 -0.33 7.98 10.00
C ASP A 121 -1.51 8.95 9.76
N ALA A 122 -2.66 8.69 10.36
CA ALA A 122 -3.87 9.50 10.20
C ALA A 122 -3.69 10.96 10.61
N ASN A 123 -2.76 11.28 11.52
CA ASN A 123 -2.46 12.64 11.94
C ASN A 123 -1.78 13.46 10.82
N CYS A 124 -1.24 12.82 9.77
CA CYS A 124 -0.81 13.54 8.57
C CYS A 124 -1.98 14.20 7.81
N PHE A 125 -3.22 13.78 8.11
CA PHE A 125 -4.45 14.36 7.56
C PHE A 125 -5.15 15.29 8.53
N LYS A 126 -4.47 15.73 9.59
CA LYS A 126 -5.02 16.67 10.56
C LYS A 126 -4.20 17.95 10.64
N ASP A 127 -4.86 19.04 10.95
CA ASP A 127 -4.22 20.30 11.31
C ASP A 127 -3.66 20.26 12.74
N SER A 128 -3.00 21.34 13.16
CA SER A 128 -2.46 21.50 14.51
C SER A 128 -3.51 21.50 15.62
N SER A 129 -4.79 21.69 15.27
CA SER A 129 -5.94 21.63 16.18
C SER A 129 -6.64 20.26 16.14
N ALA A 130 -6.00 19.25 15.53
CA ALA A 130 -6.50 17.89 15.34
C ALA A 130 -7.78 17.78 14.48
N ASN A 131 -8.14 18.81 13.73
CA ASN A 131 -9.23 18.74 12.75
C ASN A 131 -8.72 18.10 11.46
N TRP A 132 -9.57 17.34 10.77
CA TRP A 132 -9.22 16.84 9.44
C TRP A 132 -8.98 17.99 8.46
N LEU A 133 -7.99 17.81 7.60
CA LEU A 133 -7.73 18.72 6.48
C LEU A 133 -8.92 18.76 5.52
N ASP A 134 -9.00 19.83 4.75
CA ASP A 134 -9.94 19.90 3.63
C ASP A 134 -9.43 19.07 2.46
N ARG A 135 -10.31 18.25 1.89
CA ARG A 135 -9.99 17.49 0.67
C ARG A 135 -9.91 18.46 -0.53
N ILE A 136 -9.01 18.19 -1.45
CA ILE A 136 -8.94 18.90 -2.75
C ILE A 136 -10.08 18.45 -3.66
N GLY A 137 -10.39 17.15 -3.64
CA GLY A 137 -11.41 16.58 -4.49
C GLY A 137 -11.51 15.07 -4.34
N GLN A 138 -12.10 14.42 -5.34
CA GLN A 138 -12.26 12.96 -5.37
C GLN A 138 -12.19 12.41 -6.79
N LEU A 139 -11.71 11.17 -6.89
CA LEU A 139 -11.70 10.40 -8.12
C LEU A 139 -13.10 10.00 -8.57
N ASP A 140 -13.26 9.90 -9.88
CA ASP A 140 -14.41 9.27 -10.51
C ASP A 140 -14.35 7.75 -10.44
N LYS A 141 -15.48 7.10 -10.65
CA LYS A 141 -15.59 5.63 -10.59
C LYS A 141 -14.62 4.96 -11.56
N GLN A 142 -14.53 5.46 -12.79
CA GLN A 142 -13.65 4.93 -13.83
C GLN A 142 -12.17 5.01 -13.41
N ASP A 143 -11.74 6.14 -12.84
CA ASP A 143 -10.37 6.31 -12.34
C ASP A 143 -10.07 5.32 -11.21
N LYS A 144 -11.03 5.13 -10.28
CA LYS A 144 -10.87 4.16 -9.19
C LYS A 144 -10.73 2.74 -9.72
N GLU A 145 -11.57 2.32 -10.67
CA GLU A 145 -11.49 0.98 -11.26
C GLU A 145 -10.15 0.76 -12.00
N ALA A 146 -9.67 1.77 -12.72
CA ALA A 146 -8.40 1.67 -13.44
C ALA A 146 -7.16 1.62 -12.52
N ILE A 147 -7.22 2.29 -11.37
CA ILE A 147 -6.18 2.21 -10.32
C ILE A 147 -6.24 0.85 -9.61
N GLU A 148 -7.44 0.35 -9.30
CA GLU A 148 -7.66 -0.96 -8.67
C GLU A 148 -7.03 -2.09 -9.50
N GLU A 149 -7.23 -2.09 -10.82
CA GLU A 149 -6.64 -3.10 -11.71
C GLU A 149 -5.10 -3.04 -11.73
N ARG A 150 -4.54 -1.84 -11.61
CA ARG A 150 -3.08 -1.66 -11.51
C ARG A 150 -2.53 -2.08 -10.16
N LEU A 151 -3.30 -1.91 -9.09
CA LEU A 151 -2.95 -2.42 -7.76
C LEU A 151 -2.91 -3.94 -7.76
N LYS A 152 -3.91 -4.60 -8.36
CA LYS A 152 -3.90 -6.05 -8.54
C LYS A 152 -2.67 -6.51 -9.31
N TYR A 153 -2.36 -5.85 -10.42
CA TYR A 153 -1.15 -6.11 -11.19
C TYR A 153 0.13 -5.91 -10.35
N PHE A 154 0.25 -4.78 -9.64
CA PHE A 154 1.44 -4.46 -8.84
C PHE A 154 1.66 -5.42 -7.67
N LEU A 155 0.59 -5.83 -7.01
CA LEU A 155 0.62 -6.77 -5.88
C LEU A 155 0.64 -8.24 -6.34
N ASN A 156 0.70 -8.48 -7.66
CA ASN A 156 0.59 -9.81 -8.26
C ASN A 156 -0.65 -10.59 -7.74
N ILE A 157 -1.74 -9.88 -7.48
CA ILE A 157 -3.03 -10.48 -7.08
C ILE A 157 -3.70 -10.98 -8.36
N GLN A 158 -3.46 -12.26 -8.62
CA GLN A 158 -4.03 -13.01 -9.74
C GLN A 158 -5.57 -13.03 -9.62
N LYS A 159 -6.28 -12.79 -10.74
CA LYS A 159 -7.75 -12.89 -10.76
C LYS A 159 -8.24 -14.34 -10.71
N ASN A 160 -7.42 -15.28 -11.16
CA ASN A 160 -7.70 -16.71 -11.18
C ASN A 160 -6.64 -17.47 -10.37
N PRO A 161 -7.02 -18.27 -9.36
CA PRO A 161 -6.09 -19.15 -8.65
C PRO A 161 -5.37 -20.15 -9.57
N SER A 162 -5.95 -20.48 -10.73
CA SER A 162 -5.34 -21.33 -11.75
C SER A 162 -4.16 -20.69 -12.50
N GLU A 163 -3.96 -19.38 -12.34
CA GLU A 163 -2.82 -18.63 -12.86
C GLU A 163 -1.73 -18.43 -11.79
N ASP A 164 -1.93 -18.99 -10.59
CA ASP A 164 -0.92 -19.01 -9.54
C ASP A 164 0.32 -19.79 -10.00
N TRP A 165 1.48 -19.14 -9.94
CA TRP A 165 2.74 -19.74 -10.40
C TRP A 165 3.05 -21.04 -9.65
N PHE A 166 2.76 -21.09 -8.35
CA PHE A 166 2.96 -22.30 -7.55
C PHE A 166 2.00 -23.40 -8.01
N ALA A 167 0.72 -23.09 -8.23
CA ALA A 167 -0.23 -24.07 -8.78
C ALA A 167 0.19 -24.61 -10.16
N GLN A 168 0.78 -23.77 -11.03
CA GLN A 168 1.19 -24.18 -12.38
C GLN A 168 2.56 -24.90 -12.42
N ASN A 169 3.41 -24.69 -11.42
CA ASN A 169 4.78 -25.19 -11.42
C ASN A 169 5.09 -26.08 -10.20
N ALA A 170 4.10 -26.40 -9.38
CA ALA A 170 4.22 -27.33 -8.27
C ALA A 170 4.60 -28.72 -8.79
N SER A 171 5.81 -29.15 -8.45
CA SER A 171 6.23 -30.55 -8.58
C SER A 171 6.16 -31.24 -7.22
N PRO A 172 6.12 -32.59 -7.17
CA PRO A 172 6.22 -33.33 -5.92
C PRO A 172 7.43 -32.92 -5.06
N GLU A 173 8.56 -32.60 -5.68
CA GLU A 173 9.77 -32.15 -4.99
C GLU A 173 9.62 -30.75 -4.40
N LEU A 174 8.95 -29.83 -5.11
CA LEU A 174 8.69 -28.48 -4.61
C LEU A 174 7.67 -28.51 -3.47
N LEU A 175 6.62 -29.32 -3.61
CA LEU A 175 5.63 -29.55 -2.56
C LEU A 175 6.29 -30.12 -1.31
N LYS A 176 7.15 -31.13 -1.46
CA LYS A 176 7.89 -31.73 -0.33
C LYS A 176 8.78 -30.70 0.37
N LYS A 177 9.52 -29.89 -0.39
CA LYS A 177 10.34 -28.81 0.20
C LYS A 177 9.52 -27.86 1.04
N VAL A 178 8.39 -27.37 0.54
CA VAL A 178 7.52 -26.44 1.28
C VAL A 178 6.89 -27.12 2.48
N PHE A 179 6.41 -28.36 2.31
CA PHE A 179 5.80 -29.15 3.36
C PHE A 179 6.75 -29.42 4.53
N ASP A 180 8.02 -29.75 4.24
CA ASP A 180 9.04 -30.05 5.26
C ASP A 180 9.33 -28.85 6.19
N TYR A 181 9.09 -27.61 5.73
CA TYR A 181 9.25 -26.39 6.53
C TYR A 181 8.08 -26.08 7.46
N LEU A 182 6.95 -26.77 7.34
CA LEU A 182 5.80 -26.55 8.21
C LEU A 182 6.07 -27.09 9.63
N PRO A 183 5.43 -26.52 10.67
CA PRO A 183 5.40 -27.14 11.99
C PRO A 183 4.74 -28.52 11.95
N GLU A 184 5.19 -29.48 12.76
CA GLU A 184 4.69 -30.87 12.76
C GLU A 184 3.16 -30.96 12.94
N GLU A 185 2.59 -30.21 13.88
CA GLU A 185 1.13 -30.18 14.08
C GLU A 185 0.37 -29.70 12.84
N THR A 186 0.97 -28.83 12.03
CA THR A 186 0.39 -28.34 10.77
C THR A 186 0.56 -29.35 9.64
N LYS A 187 1.65 -30.12 9.63
CA LYS A 187 1.88 -31.21 8.67
C LYS A 187 0.84 -32.31 8.81
N ASP A 188 0.58 -32.75 10.04
CA ASP A 188 -0.36 -33.83 10.33
C ASP A 188 -1.78 -33.46 9.89
N LEU A 189 -2.25 -32.27 10.26
CA LEU A 189 -3.54 -31.73 9.83
C LEU A 189 -3.67 -31.64 8.31
N ALA A 190 -2.63 -31.13 7.64
CA ALA A 190 -2.64 -31.00 6.18
C ALA A 190 -2.68 -32.36 5.48
N ILE A 191 -1.99 -33.38 6.01
CA ILE A 191 -2.05 -34.75 5.48
C ILE A 191 -3.45 -35.34 5.68
N GLU A 192 -4.04 -35.23 6.87
CA GLU A 192 -5.36 -35.77 7.16
C GLU A 192 -6.43 -35.16 6.24
N GLU A 193 -6.42 -33.84 6.05
CA GLU A 193 -7.33 -33.18 5.11
C GLU A 193 -7.13 -33.65 3.66
N LEU A 194 -5.88 -33.79 3.20
CA LEU A 194 -5.58 -34.27 1.86
C LEU A 194 -6.07 -35.71 1.63
N ILE A 195 -5.84 -36.60 2.61
CA ILE A 195 -6.31 -38.00 2.55
C ILE A 195 -7.83 -38.04 2.50
N ASN A 196 -8.51 -37.28 3.35
CA ASN A 196 -9.98 -37.23 3.39
C ASN A 196 -10.56 -36.74 2.05
N ASN A 197 -9.93 -35.73 1.44
CA ASN A 197 -10.37 -35.18 0.16
C ASN A 197 -10.07 -36.09 -1.05
N LEU A 198 -9.07 -36.98 -0.96
CA LEU A 198 -8.75 -37.96 -2.00
C LEU A 198 -9.59 -39.24 -1.90
N GLY A 199 -10.14 -39.53 -0.72
CA GLY A 199 -10.99 -40.69 -0.45
C GLY A 199 -12.48 -40.47 -0.77
N SER A 200 -12.88 -39.25 -1.11
CA SER A 200 -14.23 -38.83 -1.52
C SER A 200 -14.33 -38.63 -3.02
#